data_AF-A0A6P1AHV8-F1
#
_entry.id   AF-A0A6P1AHV8-F1
#
_cell.length_a   1.000
_cell.length_b   1.000
_cell.length_c   1.000
_cell.angle_alpha   90.00
_cell.angle_beta   90.00
_cell.angle_gamma   90.00
#
_symmetry.space_group_name_H-M   'P 1'
#
loop_
_entity.id
_entity.type
_entity.pdbx_description
1 polymer ?
#
loop_
_entity_poly.entity_id
_entity_poly.type
_entity_poly.pdbx_seq_one_letter_code
_entity_poly.pdbx_strand_id
1 'polypeptide(L)'
;MPSQWNNLLQNLGEWHGSFTRFSPQGEELEDTPMVVSLEGVNNNQAIHMVVRRLPPGQPPQEKVLDFSSLSRGALFFPNGAFSQGSLQWSPFAEFGAELGLINESRRMRLVQMFNKESKLEFISLVREKLAGTDTPERNPLTVEQLLGEWQGEAMSIYPDFSSPETFATRLHIRREGENRLHQELKFGDRAIASTAKINGSTLLFDRKSWVSSPVL
;
A
#
# COMPACT_ATOMS: atom_id res chain seq x y z
N MET A 1 1.34 23.03 3.06
CA MET A 1 0.81 21.65 3.24
C MET A 1 0.67 21.37 4.73
N PRO A 2 -0.30 20.54 5.14
CA PRO A 2 -0.40 20.11 6.53
C PRO A 2 0.90 19.40 6.97
N SER A 3 1.20 19.41 8.26
CA SER A 3 2.34 18.66 8.79
C SER A 3 2.13 17.15 8.63
N GLN A 4 3.21 16.37 8.68
CA GLN A 4 3.13 14.90 8.68
C GLN A 4 2.24 14.37 9.81
N TRP A 5 2.25 15.05 10.97
CA TRP A 5 1.36 14.73 12.07
C TRP A 5 -0.11 14.95 11.71
N ASN A 6 -0.45 16.09 11.10
CA ASN A 6 -1.82 16.36 10.65
C ASN A 6 -2.30 15.37 9.58
N ASN A 7 -1.40 14.91 8.72
CA ASN A 7 -1.68 13.88 7.73
C ASN A 7 -1.94 12.52 8.39
N LEU A 8 -1.16 12.14 9.41
CA LEU A 8 -1.43 10.95 10.22
C LEU A 8 -2.81 11.02 10.88
N LEU A 9 -3.20 12.18 11.43
CA LEU A 9 -4.49 12.36 12.11
C LEU A 9 -5.70 12.09 11.19
N GLN A 10 -5.53 12.03 9.86
CA GLN A 10 -6.59 11.58 8.95
C GLN A 10 -6.96 10.09 9.14
N ASN A 11 -6.14 9.31 9.86
CA ASN A 11 -6.37 7.89 10.15
C ASN A 11 -7.09 7.63 11.48
N LEU A 12 -7.44 8.69 12.24
CA LEU A 12 -8.17 8.54 13.51
C LEU A 12 -9.50 7.80 13.30
N GLY A 13 -9.93 7.08 14.33
CA GLY A 13 -11.17 6.30 14.34
C GLY A 13 -10.93 4.82 14.63
N GLU A 14 -12.04 4.10 14.72
CA GLU A 14 -12.05 2.65 14.91
C GLU A 14 -12.27 1.94 13.58
N TRP A 15 -11.35 1.07 13.22
CA TRP A 15 -11.26 0.41 11.92
C TRP A 15 -11.41 -1.10 12.10
N HIS A 16 -12.44 -1.67 11.48
CA HIS A 16 -12.79 -3.08 11.55
C HIS A 16 -12.39 -3.77 10.26
N GLY A 17 -11.80 -4.94 10.34
CA GLY A 17 -11.31 -5.61 9.15
C GLY A 17 -10.69 -6.95 9.43
N SER A 18 -9.80 -7.38 8.53
CA SER A 18 -8.97 -8.56 8.74
C SER A 18 -7.53 -8.31 8.30
N PHE A 19 -6.62 -9.04 8.94
CA PHE A 19 -5.23 -9.19 8.55
C PHE A 19 -5.11 -10.49 7.75
N THR A 20 -4.93 -10.39 6.44
CA THR A 20 -4.85 -11.56 5.55
C THR A 20 -3.44 -11.74 5.04
N ARG A 21 -2.83 -12.89 5.26
CA ARG A 21 -1.49 -13.23 4.76
C ARG A 21 -1.61 -14.04 3.48
N PHE A 22 -0.85 -13.65 2.47
CA PHE A 22 -0.75 -14.30 1.17
C PHE A 22 0.65 -14.82 0.90
N SER A 23 0.74 -15.93 0.17
CA SER A 23 1.99 -16.38 -0.44
C SER A 23 2.45 -15.40 -1.52
N PRO A 24 3.72 -15.47 -1.98
CA PRO A 24 4.20 -14.69 -3.12
C PRO A 24 3.41 -14.94 -4.42
N GLN A 25 2.68 -16.06 -4.50
CA GLN A 25 1.81 -16.44 -5.62
C GLN A 25 0.36 -15.99 -5.41
N GLY A 26 0.06 -15.24 -4.35
CA GLY A 26 -1.29 -14.72 -4.08
C GLY A 26 -2.26 -15.77 -3.53
N GLU A 27 -1.77 -16.87 -2.98
CA GLU A 27 -2.61 -17.85 -2.26
C GLU A 27 -2.84 -17.35 -0.83
N GLU A 28 -4.09 -17.35 -0.37
CA GLU A 28 -4.41 -16.99 1.02
C GLU A 28 -3.90 -18.08 1.97
N LEU A 29 -3.10 -17.67 2.96
CA LEU A 29 -2.49 -18.56 3.94
C LEU A 29 -3.21 -18.48 5.30
N GLU A 30 -3.62 -17.28 5.69
CA GLU A 30 -4.25 -17.00 6.98
C GLU A 30 -5.09 -15.72 6.88
N ASP A 31 -6.26 -15.71 7.51
CA ASP A 31 -7.07 -14.52 7.70
C ASP A 31 -7.44 -14.39 9.18
N THR A 32 -7.07 -13.26 9.79
CA THR A 32 -7.35 -12.98 11.20
C THR A 32 -8.18 -11.71 11.32
N PRO A 33 -9.45 -11.78 11.77
CA PRO A 33 -10.25 -10.60 12.05
C PRO A 33 -9.55 -9.68 13.05
N MET A 34 -9.71 -8.37 12.87
CA MET A 34 -9.05 -7.38 13.71
C MET A 34 -9.83 -6.07 13.82
N VAL A 35 -9.56 -5.36 14.91
CA VAL A 35 -10.02 -3.99 15.15
C VAL A 35 -8.80 -3.13 15.48
N VAL A 36 -8.71 -1.95 14.88
CA VAL A 36 -7.69 -0.94 15.20
C VAL A 36 -8.37 0.36 15.57
N SER A 37 -8.19 0.82 16.81
CA SER A 37 -8.58 2.16 17.23
C SER A 37 -7.36 3.07 17.20
N LEU A 38 -7.49 4.26 16.60
CA LEU A 38 -6.56 5.37 16.75
C LEU A 38 -7.32 6.56 17.32
N GLU A 39 -6.97 6.96 18.54
CA GLU A 39 -7.59 8.07 19.25
C GLU A 39 -6.60 9.20 19.47
N GLY A 40 -6.99 10.42 19.11
CA GLY A 40 -6.22 11.61 19.41
C GLY A 40 -6.38 11.98 20.88
N VAL A 41 -5.26 12.10 21.59
CA VAL A 41 -5.22 12.50 23.00
C VAL A 41 -4.42 13.79 23.16
N ASN A 42 -4.62 14.51 24.27
CA ASN A 42 -3.98 15.80 24.55
C ASN A 42 -4.16 16.81 23.40
N ASN A 43 -5.40 17.07 22.99
CA ASN A 43 -5.73 17.94 21.85
C ASN A 43 -5.01 17.52 20.55
N ASN A 44 -5.04 16.20 20.26
CA ASN A 44 -4.38 15.59 19.11
C ASN A 44 -2.85 15.82 19.06
N GLN A 45 -2.18 16.00 20.20
CA GLN A 45 -0.71 16.07 20.26
C GLN A 45 -0.07 14.69 20.50
N ALA A 46 -0.87 13.69 20.82
CA ALA A 46 -0.46 12.29 20.88
C ALA A 46 -1.60 11.40 20.37
N ILE A 47 -1.27 10.16 20.03
CA ILE A 47 -2.21 9.11 19.64
C ILE A 47 -2.12 7.96 20.62
N HIS A 48 -3.29 7.52 21.08
CA HIS A 48 -3.49 6.23 21.72
C HIS A 48 -3.97 5.24 20.65
N MET A 49 -3.19 4.20 20.37
CA MET A 49 -3.54 3.18 19.39
C MET A 49 -3.72 1.82 20.05
N VAL A 50 -4.84 1.18 19.76
CA VAL A 50 -5.14 -0.19 20.19
C VAL A 50 -5.31 -1.06 18.96
N VAL A 51 -4.50 -2.10 18.84
CA VAL A 51 -4.63 -3.15 17.81
C VAL A 51 -5.10 -4.42 18.48
N ARG A 52 -6.32 -4.86 18.16
CA ARG A 52 -6.91 -6.09 18.68
C ARG A 52 -7.09 -7.10 17.56
N ARG A 53 -6.36 -8.21 17.62
CA ARG A 53 -6.52 -9.37 16.73
C ARG A 53 -7.43 -10.40 17.37
N LEU A 54 -8.29 -11.03 16.57
CA LEU A 54 -9.33 -11.97 17.00
C LEU A 54 -9.13 -13.32 16.28
N PRO A 55 -8.03 -14.04 16.56
CA PRO A 55 -7.76 -15.33 15.93
C PRO A 55 -8.87 -16.35 16.27
N PRO A 56 -9.37 -17.13 15.29
CA PRO A 56 -10.40 -18.14 15.52
C PRO A 56 -9.98 -19.18 16.57
N GLY A 57 -10.85 -19.44 17.54
CA GLY A 57 -10.60 -20.46 18.58
C GLY A 57 -9.51 -20.10 19.60
N GLN A 58 -9.02 -18.86 19.59
CA GLN A 58 -7.99 -18.36 20.51
C GLN A 58 -8.47 -17.09 21.22
N PRO A 59 -7.92 -16.75 22.39
CA PRO A 59 -8.24 -15.50 23.06
C PRO A 59 -7.80 -14.30 22.22
N PRO A 60 -8.52 -13.15 22.29
CA PRO A 60 -8.09 -11.92 21.66
C PRO A 60 -6.67 -11.53 22.05
N GLN A 61 -5.90 -11.06 21.07
CA GLN A 61 -4.56 -10.54 21.28
C GLN A 61 -4.60 -9.03 21.12
N GLU A 62 -4.15 -8.29 22.13
CA GLU A 62 -4.18 -6.84 22.14
C GLU A 62 -2.78 -6.26 22.25
N LYS A 63 -2.54 -5.19 21.48
CA LYS A 63 -1.33 -4.38 21.56
C LYS A 63 -1.73 -2.92 21.65
N VAL A 64 -1.24 -2.27 22.70
CA VAL A 64 -1.44 -0.84 22.95
C VAL A 64 -0.14 -0.09 22.63
N LEU A 65 -0.26 1.03 21.93
CA LEU A 65 0.85 1.89 21.52
C LEU A 65 0.46 3.35 21.70
N ASP A 66 1.22 4.06 22.53
CA ASP A 66 1.09 5.51 22.70
C ASP A 66 2.29 6.21 22.07
N PHE A 67 2.04 7.25 21.28
CA PHE A 67 3.12 8.02 20.67
C PHE A 67 2.71 9.46 20.37
N SER A 68 3.70 10.36 20.44
CA SER A 68 3.58 11.80 20.17
C SER A 68 4.50 12.28 19.05
N SER A 69 5.12 11.34 18.32
CA SER A 69 6.03 11.62 17.22
C SER A 69 6.01 10.50 16.17
N LEU A 70 6.36 10.83 14.94
CA LEU A 70 6.47 9.87 13.84
C LEU A 70 7.88 9.28 13.75
N SER A 71 7.96 8.00 13.38
CA SER A 71 9.24 7.41 12.98
C SER A 71 9.73 8.02 11.68
N ARG A 72 11.06 8.14 11.49
CA ARG A 72 11.62 8.65 10.23
C ARG A 72 11.30 7.76 9.02
N GLY A 73 10.94 6.50 9.24
CA GLY A 73 10.56 5.56 8.21
C GLY A 73 9.10 5.67 7.76
N ALA A 74 8.33 6.61 8.33
CA ALA A 74 6.91 6.81 8.02
C ALA A 74 6.66 8.17 7.36
N LEU A 75 5.98 8.15 6.21
CA LEU A 75 5.57 9.33 5.47
C LEU A 75 4.08 9.24 5.11
N PHE A 76 3.36 10.33 5.30
CA PHE A 76 1.93 10.45 5.11
C PHE A 76 1.61 11.53 4.06
N PHE A 77 0.74 11.19 3.13
CA PHE A 77 0.11 12.09 2.17
C PHE A 77 -1.04 12.87 2.82
N PRO A 78 -1.45 14.02 2.24
CA PRO A 78 -2.49 14.87 2.82
C PRO A 78 -3.83 14.18 3.13
N ASN A 79 -4.18 13.12 2.41
CA ASN A 79 -5.41 12.36 2.63
C ASN A 79 -5.29 11.27 3.70
N GLY A 80 -4.11 11.08 4.30
CA GLY A 80 -3.85 10.01 5.27
C GLY A 80 -3.25 8.74 4.68
N ALA A 81 -3.11 8.63 3.35
CA ALA A 81 -2.36 7.52 2.75
C ALA A 81 -0.91 7.60 3.20
N PHE A 82 -0.22 6.47 3.32
CA PHE A 82 1.12 6.46 3.91
C PHE A 82 2.01 5.34 3.39
N SER A 83 3.30 5.48 3.65
CA SER A 83 4.29 4.42 3.56
C SER A 83 5.07 4.36 4.87
N GLN A 84 5.26 3.16 5.41
CA GLN A 84 6.10 2.92 6.58
C GLN A 84 7.04 1.74 6.34
N GLY A 85 8.32 1.90 6.62
CA GLY A 85 9.27 0.80 6.49
C GLY A 85 10.68 1.12 6.97
N SER A 86 11.58 0.17 6.79
CA SER A 86 13.00 0.34 7.12
C SER A 86 13.65 1.35 6.18
N LEU A 87 14.37 2.33 6.73
CA LEU A 87 15.13 3.33 5.95
C LEU A 87 16.42 2.77 5.35
N GLN A 88 16.94 1.68 5.92
CA GLN A 88 18.19 1.08 5.51
C GLN A 88 17.97 -0.38 5.15
N TRP A 89 18.58 -0.78 4.04
CA TRP A 89 18.71 -2.17 3.67
C TRP A 89 19.96 -2.75 4.35
N SER A 90 19.87 -3.96 4.89
CA SER A 90 20.97 -4.64 5.57
C SER A 90 21.11 -6.07 5.06
N PRO A 91 22.34 -6.57 4.79
CA PRO A 91 22.56 -7.93 4.29
C PRO A 91 22.02 -9.06 5.19
N PHE A 92 21.75 -8.76 6.46
CA PHE A 92 21.34 -9.76 7.46
C PHE A 92 19.95 -9.52 8.05
N ALA A 93 19.26 -8.47 7.60
CA ALA A 93 17.94 -8.13 8.08
C ALA A 93 16.88 -8.45 7.04
N GLU A 94 15.71 -8.86 7.51
CA GLU A 94 14.50 -8.83 6.69
C GLU A 94 14.21 -7.39 6.27
N PHE A 95 13.65 -7.24 5.07
CA PHE A 95 13.23 -5.94 4.55
C PHE A 95 11.74 -5.96 4.32
N GLY A 96 11.07 -4.89 4.71
CA GLY A 96 9.65 -4.76 4.44
C GLY A 96 9.21 -3.32 4.49
N ALA A 97 8.10 -3.10 3.80
CA ALA A 97 7.40 -1.84 3.81
C ALA A 97 5.90 -2.10 3.79
N GLU A 98 5.19 -1.22 4.48
CA GLU A 98 3.75 -1.12 4.49
C GLU A 98 3.34 0.10 3.65
N LEU A 99 2.36 -0.11 2.77
CA LEU A 99 1.71 0.93 1.99
C LEU A 99 0.25 1.02 2.40
N GLY A 100 -0.16 2.13 3.00
CA GLY A 100 -1.53 2.40 3.39
C GLY A 100 -2.24 3.29 2.38
N LEU A 101 -3.29 2.77 1.75
CA LEU A 101 -4.22 3.54 0.92
C LEU A 101 -5.50 3.78 1.73
N ILE A 102 -6.02 5.00 1.71
CA ILE A 102 -7.26 5.39 2.38
C ILE A 102 -8.16 6.14 1.40
N ASN A 103 -9.43 5.80 1.43
CA ASN A 103 -10.48 6.46 0.66
C ASN A 103 -11.77 6.42 1.47
N GLU A 104 -12.22 7.59 1.94
CA GLU A 104 -13.44 7.74 2.73
C GLU A 104 -13.42 6.80 3.96
N SER A 105 -14.45 5.97 4.14
CA SER A 105 -14.56 5.05 5.26
C SER A 105 -13.86 3.70 5.04
N ARG A 106 -12.94 3.62 4.08
CA ARG A 106 -12.16 2.41 3.78
C ARG A 106 -10.68 2.71 3.73
N ARG A 107 -9.91 1.77 4.24
CA ARG A 107 -8.47 1.74 4.00
C ARG A 107 -8.00 0.33 3.72
N MET A 108 -6.92 0.25 2.96
CA MET A 108 -6.25 -0.98 2.58
C MET A 108 -4.77 -0.78 2.81
N ARG A 109 -4.17 -1.65 3.63
CA ARG A 109 -2.74 -1.60 3.93
C ARG A 109 -2.09 -2.86 3.39
N LEU A 110 -1.03 -2.69 2.61
CA LEU A 110 -0.31 -3.77 1.96
C LEU A 110 1.11 -3.80 2.52
N VAL A 111 1.46 -4.91 3.16
CA VAL A 111 2.81 -5.16 3.69
C VAL A 111 3.50 -6.17 2.77
N GLN A 112 4.67 -5.81 2.24
CA GLN A 112 5.54 -6.74 1.52
C GLN A 112 6.72 -7.08 2.41
N MET A 113 6.94 -8.37 2.66
CA MET A 113 8.05 -8.84 3.49
C MET A 113 9.01 -9.68 2.66
N PHE A 114 10.28 -9.32 2.72
CA PHE A 114 11.39 -9.98 2.04
C PHE A 114 12.29 -10.64 3.07
N ASN A 115 12.65 -11.88 2.80
CA ASN A 115 13.55 -12.65 3.63
C ASN A 115 15.01 -12.21 3.47
N LYS A 116 15.93 -12.84 4.19
CA LYS A 116 17.37 -12.52 4.17
C LYS A 116 18.03 -12.79 2.81
N GLU A 117 17.44 -13.65 1.98
CA GLU A 117 17.88 -13.89 0.59
C GLU A 117 17.28 -12.88 -0.40
N SER A 118 16.64 -11.81 0.09
CA SER A 118 15.97 -10.78 -0.73
C SER A 118 14.86 -11.32 -1.62
N LYS A 119 14.24 -12.43 -1.22
CA LYS A 119 13.06 -12.99 -1.89
C LYS A 119 11.81 -12.55 -1.16
N LEU A 120 10.76 -12.23 -1.93
CA LEU A 120 9.44 -11.98 -1.37
C LEU A 120 9.00 -13.24 -0.62
N GLU A 121 8.78 -13.12 0.68
CA GLU A 121 8.41 -14.23 1.55
C GLU A 121 6.90 -14.32 1.68
N PHE A 122 6.23 -13.18 1.91
CA PHE A 122 4.79 -13.09 1.98
C PHE A 122 4.31 -11.65 1.77
N ILE A 123 3.01 -11.54 1.48
CA ILE A 123 2.29 -10.27 1.45
C ILE A 123 1.25 -10.31 2.56
N SER A 124 1.07 -9.23 3.31
CA SER A 124 -0.10 -9.07 4.19
C SER A 124 -1.00 -7.98 3.65
N LEU A 125 -2.28 -8.28 3.46
CA LEU A 125 -3.30 -7.33 3.07
C LEU A 125 -4.23 -7.11 4.25
N VAL A 126 -4.27 -5.87 4.74
CA VAL A 126 -5.15 -5.45 5.83
C VAL A 126 -6.27 -4.62 5.25
N ARG A 127 -7.49 -5.15 5.30
CA ARG A 127 -8.66 -4.57 4.63
C ARG A 127 -9.62 -4.09 5.70
N GLU A 128 -9.74 -2.77 5.83
CA GLU A 128 -10.42 -2.16 6.95
C GLU A 128 -11.55 -1.24 6.48
N LYS A 129 -12.61 -1.19 7.28
CA LYS A 129 -13.71 -0.23 7.18
C LYS A 129 -13.89 0.51 8.50
N LEU A 130 -14.29 1.77 8.43
CA LEU A 130 -14.59 2.56 9.61
C LEU A 130 -15.82 2.00 10.32
N ALA A 131 -15.77 1.92 11.65
CA ALA A 131 -16.88 1.47 12.48
C ALA A 131 -18.15 2.30 12.21
N GLY A 132 -19.30 1.63 12.20
CA GLY A 132 -20.58 2.28 11.89
C GLY A 132 -20.81 2.60 10.42
N THR A 133 -19.97 2.11 9.49
CA THR A 133 -20.16 2.30 8.04
C THR A 133 -20.42 0.98 7.30
N ASP A 134 -21.18 1.10 6.20
CA ASP A 134 -21.62 -0.03 5.37
C ASP A 134 -20.90 -0.12 4.02
N THR A 135 -19.78 0.60 3.87
CA THR A 135 -19.03 0.63 2.60
C THR A 135 -18.50 -0.76 2.23
N PRO A 136 -18.98 -1.37 1.14
CA PRO A 136 -18.75 -2.78 0.83
C PRO A 136 -17.30 -3.04 0.40
N GLU A 137 -16.81 -4.25 0.67
CA GLU A 137 -15.52 -4.70 0.15
C GLU A 137 -15.48 -4.72 -1.38
N ARG A 138 -14.32 -4.39 -1.96
CA ARG A 138 -14.13 -4.48 -3.41
C ARG A 138 -13.89 -5.93 -3.77
N ASN A 139 -14.43 -6.34 -4.92
CA ASN A 139 -14.18 -7.66 -5.48
C ASN A 139 -12.67 -7.86 -5.76
N PRO A 140 -12.18 -9.11 -5.77
CA PRO A 140 -10.82 -9.43 -6.16
C PRO A 140 -10.44 -8.83 -7.52
N LEU A 141 -9.21 -8.32 -7.60
CA LEU A 141 -8.69 -7.69 -8.82
C LEU A 141 -8.45 -8.73 -9.91
N THR A 142 -8.98 -8.48 -11.12
CA THR A 142 -8.72 -9.31 -12.31
C THR A 142 -7.88 -8.57 -13.35
N VAL A 143 -7.29 -9.32 -14.28
CA VAL A 143 -6.55 -8.72 -15.41
C VAL A 143 -7.46 -7.83 -16.25
N GLU A 144 -8.69 -8.24 -16.47
CA GLU A 144 -9.69 -7.53 -17.27
C GLU A 144 -9.99 -6.15 -16.68
N GLN A 145 -9.98 -6.03 -15.36
CA GLN A 145 -10.17 -4.76 -14.66
C GLN A 145 -8.98 -3.81 -14.80
N LEU A 146 -7.82 -4.27 -15.25
CA LEU A 146 -6.63 -3.43 -15.48
C LEU A 146 -6.55 -2.91 -16.92
N LEU A 147 -7.25 -3.55 -17.87
CA LEU A 147 -7.15 -3.21 -19.28
C LEU A 147 -7.74 -1.82 -19.56
N GLY A 148 -7.10 -1.09 -20.47
CA GLY A 148 -7.54 0.23 -20.91
C GLY A 148 -6.50 1.31 -20.68
N GLU A 149 -6.96 2.55 -20.65
CA GLU A 149 -6.14 3.72 -20.41
C GLU A 149 -6.54 4.39 -19.09
N TRP A 150 -5.54 4.61 -18.24
CA TRP A 150 -5.66 5.29 -16.95
C TRP A 150 -4.88 6.59 -17.02
N GLN A 151 -5.51 7.67 -16.60
CA GLN A 151 -4.89 9.00 -16.56
C GLN A 151 -5.11 9.61 -15.17
N GLY A 152 -4.11 10.30 -14.66
CA GLY A 152 -4.21 10.92 -13.34
C GLY A 152 -2.97 11.74 -13.00
N GLU A 153 -2.79 11.96 -11.71
CA GLU A 153 -1.68 12.71 -11.13
C GLU A 153 -0.99 11.84 -10.08
N ALA A 154 0.32 11.98 -9.95
CA ALA A 154 1.10 11.40 -8.87
C ALA A 154 1.80 12.51 -8.08
N MET A 155 1.92 12.29 -6.77
CA MET A 155 2.66 13.14 -5.85
C MET A 155 3.81 12.33 -5.26
N SER A 156 5.00 12.92 -5.23
CA SER A 156 6.17 12.37 -4.54
C SER A 156 6.51 13.25 -3.34
N ILE A 157 6.62 12.63 -2.16
CA ILE A 157 7.02 13.27 -0.90
C ILE A 157 8.32 12.65 -0.42
N TYR A 158 9.17 13.45 0.24
CA TYR A 158 10.54 13.05 0.53
C TYR A 158 10.82 13.02 2.05
N PRO A 159 11.64 12.07 2.55
CA PRO A 159 11.99 11.96 3.96
C PRO A 159 12.75 13.17 4.53
N ASP A 160 13.37 13.97 3.66
CA ASP A 160 14.07 15.21 4.02
C ASP A 160 13.13 16.42 4.12
N PHE A 161 11.83 16.22 3.89
CA PHE A 161 10.81 17.26 3.83
C PHE A 161 11.06 18.35 2.80
N SER A 162 11.82 18.03 1.75
CA SER A 162 11.85 18.85 0.53
C SER A 162 10.44 18.96 -0.07
N SER A 163 10.27 19.98 -0.91
CA SER A 163 8.96 20.28 -1.49
C SER A 163 8.47 19.09 -2.33
N PRO A 164 7.25 18.60 -2.09
CA PRO A 164 6.63 17.57 -2.90
C PRO A 164 6.56 17.94 -4.38
N GLU A 165 6.81 16.96 -5.23
CA GLU A 165 6.64 17.07 -6.67
C GLU A 165 5.31 16.46 -7.09
N THR A 166 4.65 17.10 -8.05
CA THR A 166 3.41 16.60 -8.66
C THR A 166 3.59 16.52 -10.17
N PHE A 167 3.10 15.45 -10.77
CA PHE A 167 3.21 15.24 -12.21
C PHE A 167 2.06 14.38 -12.76
N ALA A 168 1.73 14.62 -14.02
CA ALA A 168 0.75 13.81 -14.73
C ALA A 168 1.26 12.38 -14.94
N THR A 169 0.34 11.43 -14.91
CA THR A 169 0.58 10.03 -15.22
C THR A 169 -0.39 9.54 -16.28
N ARG A 170 0.10 8.66 -17.16
CA ARG A 170 -0.72 7.92 -18.11
C ARG A 170 -0.25 6.49 -18.17
N LEU A 171 -1.16 5.55 -17.95
CA LEU A 171 -0.90 4.12 -17.99
C LEU A 171 -1.83 3.49 -19.02
N HIS A 172 -1.27 2.82 -20.02
CA HIS A 172 -2.03 2.06 -21.01
C HIS A 172 -1.70 0.57 -20.87
N ILE A 173 -2.71 -0.27 -20.65
CA ILE A 173 -2.56 -1.72 -20.51
C ILE A 173 -3.45 -2.39 -21.54
N ARG A 174 -2.87 -3.29 -22.33
CA ARG A 174 -3.58 -4.07 -23.35
C ARG A 174 -3.13 -5.53 -23.35
N ARG A 175 -4.01 -6.43 -23.80
CA ARG A 175 -3.64 -7.81 -24.04
C ARG A 175 -2.73 -7.93 -25.27
N GLU A 176 -1.77 -8.85 -25.19
CA GLU A 176 -0.90 -9.25 -26.28
C GLU A 176 -1.06 -10.78 -26.47
N GLY A 177 -2.14 -11.18 -27.14
CA GLY A 177 -2.56 -12.58 -27.19
C GLY A 177 -3.23 -13.04 -25.89
N GLU A 178 -3.30 -14.36 -25.69
CA GLU A 178 -4.10 -14.96 -24.60
C GLU A 178 -3.44 -14.82 -23.21
N ASN A 179 -2.11 -14.98 -23.14
CA ASN A 179 -1.38 -15.10 -21.86
C ASN A 179 -0.35 -13.99 -21.63
N ARG A 180 -0.47 -12.85 -22.31
CA ARG A 180 0.43 -11.70 -22.10
C ARG A 180 -0.30 -10.37 -22.04
N LEU A 181 0.35 -9.45 -21.34
CA LEU A 181 -0.01 -8.04 -21.28
C LEU A 181 1.14 -7.19 -21.81
N HIS A 182 0.77 -6.11 -22.48
CA HIS A 182 1.65 -4.99 -22.79
C HIS A 182 1.24 -3.79 -21.95
N GLN A 183 2.22 -3.15 -21.31
CA GLN A 183 2.04 -1.99 -20.45
C GLN A 183 2.91 -0.83 -20.95
N GLU A 184 2.33 0.36 -20.99
CA GLU A 184 3.03 1.62 -21.20
C GLU A 184 2.70 2.59 -20.07
N LEU A 185 3.69 3.00 -19.30
CA LEU A 185 3.55 3.96 -18.22
C LEU A 185 4.36 5.21 -18.53
N LYS A 186 3.69 6.37 -18.55
CA LYS A 186 4.31 7.70 -18.56
C LYS A 186 4.13 8.35 -17.19
N PHE A 187 5.21 8.91 -16.65
CA PHE A 187 5.22 9.60 -15.35
C PHE A 187 6.28 10.70 -15.36
N GLY A 188 5.85 11.96 -15.22
CA GLY A 188 6.72 13.11 -15.50
C GLY A 188 7.30 13.02 -16.92
N ASP A 189 8.59 13.28 -17.05
CA ASP A 189 9.30 13.21 -18.34
C ASP A 189 9.77 11.81 -18.72
N ARG A 190 9.34 10.78 -17.98
CA ARG A 190 9.80 9.40 -18.15
C ARG A 190 8.69 8.51 -18.73
N ALA A 191 9.11 7.52 -19.52
CA ALA A 191 8.24 6.48 -20.04
C ALA A 191 8.89 5.10 -19.87
N ILE A 192 8.07 4.11 -19.55
CA ILE A 192 8.47 2.70 -19.47
C ILE A 192 7.46 1.89 -20.27
N ALA A 193 7.97 1.04 -21.18
CA ALA A 193 7.17 0.02 -21.85
C ALA A 193 7.67 -1.37 -21.45
N SER A 194 6.74 -2.27 -21.16
CA SER A 194 7.07 -3.64 -20.76
C SER A 194 5.98 -4.61 -21.17
N THR A 195 6.36 -5.87 -21.28
CA THR A 195 5.41 -6.97 -21.47
C THR A 195 5.51 -7.95 -20.32
N ALA A 196 4.39 -8.52 -19.91
CA ALA A 196 4.31 -9.52 -18.86
C ALA A 196 3.62 -10.80 -19.34
N LYS A 197 4.06 -11.95 -18.82
CA LYS A 197 3.30 -13.20 -18.88
C LYS A 197 2.29 -13.23 -17.74
N ILE A 198 1.06 -13.66 -18.05
CA ILE A 198 0.02 -13.91 -17.05
C ILE A 198 0.22 -15.34 -16.52
N ASN A 199 0.40 -15.47 -15.20
CA ASN A 199 0.53 -16.75 -14.52
C ASN A 199 -0.37 -16.77 -13.28
N GLY A 200 -1.61 -17.23 -13.46
CA GLY A 200 -2.64 -17.17 -12.43
C GLY A 200 -2.89 -15.71 -11.99
N SER A 201 -2.70 -15.46 -10.70
CA SER A 201 -2.79 -14.15 -10.04
C SER A 201 -1.54 -13.26 -10.22
N THR A 202 -0.49 -13.76 -10.86
CA THR A 202 0.81 -13.07 -10.97
C THR A 202 1.10 -12.61 -12.40
N LEU A 203 1.66 -11.40 -12.54
CA LEU A 203 2.20 -10.88 -13.80
C LEU A 203 3.73 -10.88 -13.77
N LEU A 204 4.36 -11.71 -14.61
CA LEU A 204 5.82 -11.80 -14.71
C LEU A 204 6.33 -10.93 -15.86
N PHE A 205 6.94 -9.80 -15.54
CA PHE A 205 7.55 -8.90 -16.52
C PHE A 205 8.92 -9.44 -16.97
N ASP A 206 8.99 -9.94 -18.21
CA ASP A 206 10.16 -10.64 -18.76
C ASP A 206 10.87 -9.87 -19.88
N ARG A 207 10.32 -8.73 -20.33
CA ARG A 207 10.93 -7.85 -21.33
C ARG A 207 10.73 -6.38 -20.95
N LYS A 208 11.82 -5.62 -20.95
CA LYS A 208 11.81 -4.16 -20.79
C LYS A 208 12.33 -3.51 -22.07
N SER A 209 11.59 -2.55 -22.61
CA SER A 209 12.11 -1.58 -23.56
C SER A 209 12.03 -0.19 -22.93
N TRP A 210 13.19 0.45 -22.79
CA TRP A 210 13.23 1.87 -22.44
C TRP A 210 12.84 2.65 -23.70
N VAL A 211 11.77 3.43 -23.61
CA VAL A 211 11.42 4.39 -24.66
C VAL A 211 11.94 5.73 -24.16
N SER A 212 13.08 6.18 -24.67
CA SER A 212 13.44 7.59 -24.55
C SER A 212 12.40 8.38 -25.36
N SER A 213 11.58 9.19 -24.70
CA SER A 213 10.71 10.13 -25.41
C SER A 213 11.57 10.97 -26.37
N PRO A 214 11.23 11.06 -27.66
CA PRO A 214 11.75 12.12 -28.48
C PRO A 214 11.15 13.42 -27.93
N VAL A 215 12.02 14.33 -27.53
CA VAL A 215 11.67 15.73 -27.31
C VAL A 215 11.01 16.22 -28.59
N LEU A 216 9.75 16.64 -28.51
CA LEU A 216 9.10 17.48 -29.52
C LEU A 216 8.95 18.89 -28.94
#